data_AF-A0A158PJ98-F1
#
_entry.id   AF-A0A158PJ98-F1
#
_cell.length_a   1.000
_cell.length_b   1.000
_cell.length_c   1.000
_cell.angle_alpha   90.00
_cell.angle_beta   90.00
_cell.angle_gamma   90.00
#
_symmetry.space_group_name_H-M   'P 1'
#
loop_
_entity.id
_entity.type
_entity.pdbx_description
1 polymer ?
#
loop_
_entity_poly.entity_id
_entity_poly.type
_entity_poly.pdbx_seq_one_letter_code
_entity_poly.pdbx_strand_id
1 'polypeptide(L)'
;DSPKYCRVSRFSISDNDVLVFIHIQKTAGTSFEKFLVHHLNIEQPCQCIKGRKRCTCFRPNRRKEIWLFSRYSTGWLCGLHADFTELYVSGCVDQMLNKREGTQRSRRYFYTTFLREPISRLISEYRHVNRGATWIASRHICNGRPPTSDELPLCFDPNQGWDDVSLNEFLHCPFNLAFNRQTRMLADLTLVNCYSRNSTDPKTRDRILLESAKKNLMDMTFFGIKERMEDSQMMFEYLFNISFNRQLSAWSRSKSNDTDVTSKQMKLIRKNNELDIELYDYALKLFNHRLAAVLNRSMVRKTSEDEPSKYQIPIP
;
A
#
# COMPACT_ATOMS: atom_id res chain seq x y z
N ASP A 1 24.51 16.88 -0.02
CA ASP A 1 23.76 15.85 -0.75
C ASP A 1 22.88 15.00 0.17
N SER A 2 21.55 15.07 0.01
CA SER A 2 20.66 14.18 0.75
C SER A 2 20.83 12.74 0.25
N PRO A 3 21.02 11.73 1.11
CA PRO A 3 21.10 10.35 0.68
C PRO A 3 19.83 9.99 -0.13
N LYS A 4 20.01 9.31 -1.26
CA LYS A 4 18.96 8.89 -2.22
C LYS A 4 17.74 8.20 -1.56
N TYR A 5 17.87 7.78 -0.30
CA TYR A 5 16.89 7.01 0.48
C TYR A 5 15.77 7.83 1.15
N CYS A 6 15.92 9.16 1.27
CA CYS A 6 14.89 10.06 1.82
C CYS A 6 14.65 11.25 0.89
N ARG A 7 13.96 11.03 -0.23
CA ARG A 7 13.45 12.13 -1.05
C ARG A 7 12.26 12.78 -0.31
N VAL A 8 12.54 13.86 0.42
CA VAL A 8 11.49 14.75 0.94
C VAL A 8 10.99 15.59 -0.23
N SER A 9 10.11 15.02 -1.06
CA SER A 9 9.35 15.80 -2.02
C SER A 9 8.18 16.42 -1.27
N ARG A 10 8.15 17.76 -1.17
CA ARG A 10 7.01 18.48 -0.60
C ARG A 10 5.75 18.11 -1.38
N PHE A 11 4.78 17.52 -0.68
CA PHE A 11 3.46 17.21 -1.19
C PHE A 11 2.55 18.44 -0.99
N SER A 12 1.75 18.76 -1.99
CA SER A 12 0.84 19.89 -1.96
C SER A 12 -0.57 19.51 -2.40
N ILE A 13 -1.51 19.54 -1.45
CA ILE A 13 -2.93 19.28 -1.73
C ILE A 13 -3.50 20.35 -2.66
N SER A 14 -3.06 21.61 -2.55
CA SER A 14 -3.57 22.73 -3.36
C SER A 14 -3.08 22.71 -4.82
N ASP A 15 -1.97 22.03 -5.11
CA ASP A 15 -1.39 21.96 -6.45
C ASP A 15 -1.94 20.77 -7.26
N ASN A 16 -1.09 20.08 -8.02
CA ASN A 16 -1.48 18.95 -8.87
C ASN A 16 -0.99 17.59 -8.33
N ASP A 17 -0.63 17.53 -7.03
CA ASP A 17 -0.15 16.30 -6.41
C ASP A 17 -1.30 15.38 -6.02
N VAL A 18 -1.18 14.08 -6.29
CA VAL A 18 -2.18 13.07 -5.92
C VAL A 18 -1.53 12.01 -5.05
N LEU A 19 -2.06 11.81 -3.85
CA LEU A 19 -1.72 10.66 -3.01
C LEU A 19 -2.46 9.43 -3.54
N VAL A 20 -1.72 8.37 -3.86
CA VAL A 20 -2.29 7.11 -4.33
C VAL A 20 -1.99 6.02 -3.31
N PHE A 21 -3.02 5.30 -2.86
CA PHE A 21 -2.84 4.21 -1.90
C PHE A 21 -3.03 2.84 -2.55
N ILE A 22 -1.96 2.05 -2.59
CA ILE A 22 -1.97 0.65 -3.05
C ILE A 22 -2.38 -0.23 -1.86
N HIS A 23 -3.64 -0.62 -1.81
CA HIS A 23 -4.19 -1.42 -0.72
C HIS A 23 -3.94 -2.92 -0.94
N ILE A 24 -2.84 -3.43 -0.38
CA ILE A 24 -2.58 -4.88 -0.33
C ILE A 24 -3.46 -5.55 0.73
N GLN A 25 -4.08 -6.69 0.40
CA GLN A 25 -4.97 -7.37 1.32
C GLN A 25 -4.26 -7.70 2.65
N LYS A 26 -4.96 -7.39 3.75
CA LYS A 26 -4.62 -7.76 5.13
C LYS A 26 -3.40 -7.08 5.75
N THR A 27 -3.00 -5.92 5.21
CA THR A 27 -1.87 -5.11 5.71
C THR A 27 -2.30 -3.87 6.50
N ALA A 28 -3.48 -3.88 7.13
CA ALA A 28 -4.09 -2.71 7.81
C ALA A 28 -4.54 -1.55 6.91
N GLY A 29 -4.59 -1.75 5.58
CA GLY A 29 -5.08 -0.74 4.63
C GLY A 29 -6.47 -0.18 4.94
N THR A 30 -7.39 -0.98 5.48
CA THR A 30 -8.72 -0.48 5.90
C THR A 30 -8.64 0.57 7.00
N SER A 31 -7.76 0.39 7.99
CA SER A 31 -7.59 1.36 9.07
C SER A 31 -6.92 2.62 8.53
N PHE A 32 -5.83 2.47 7.78
CA PHE A 32 -5.07 3.61 7.26
C PHE A 32 -5.88 4.47 6.28
N GLU A 33 -6.60 3.86 5.32
CA GLU A 33 -7.39 4.66 4.37
C GLU A 33 -8.55 5.39 5.04
N LYS A 34 -9.13 4.84 6.12
CA LYS A 34 -10.12 5.57 6.93
C LYS A 34 -9.49 6.80 7.59
N PHE A 35 -8.25 6.68 8.05
CA PHE A 35 -7.51 7.82 8.59
C PHE A 35 -7.25 8.89 7.53
N LEU A 36 -6.88 8.50 6.31
CA LEU A 36 -6.69 9.43 5.20
C LEU A 36 -7.95 10.25 4.88
N VAL A 37 -9.16 9.70 5.07
CA VAL A 37 -10.40 10.41 4.73
C VAL A 37 -11.09 11.08 5.93
N HIS A 38 -10.80 10.68 7.17
CA HIS A 38 -11.50 11.17 8.36
C HIS A 38 -10.63 11.92 9.36
N HIS A 39 -9.32 11.69 9.36
CA HIS A 39 -8.46 12.07 10.49
C HIS A 39 -7.29 12.96 10.11
N LEU A 40 -7.17 13.41 8.85
CA LEU A 40 -6.15 14.39 8.47
C LEU A 40 -6.54 15.80 8.95
N ASN A 41 -5.56 16.53 9.44
CA ASN A 41 -5.67 17.95 9.76
C ASN A 41 -5.32 18.79 8.51
N ILE A 42 -6.33 19.04 7.69
CA ILE A 42 -6.21 19.78 6.41
C ILE A 42 -7.28 20.87 6.33
N GLU A 43 -6.99 21.95 5.59
CA GLU A 43 -7.88 23.12 5.44
C GLU A 43 -9.30 22.72 4.98
N GLN A 44 -9.39 21.78 4.03
CA GLN A 44 -10.65 21.28 3.51
C GLN A 44 -10.72 19.74 3.68
N PRO A 45 -11.37 19.24 4.75
CA PRO A 45 -11.55 17.81 4.97
C PRO A 45 -12.36 17.11 3.86
N CYS A 46 -12.16 15.80 3.73
CA CYS A 46 -13.00 15.01 2.83
C CYS A 46 -14.46 15.01 3.28
N GLN A 47 -15.39 15.13 2.33
CA GLN A 47 -16.82 15.12 2.60
C GLN A 47 -17.34 13.68 2.64
N CYS A 48 -17.65 13.18 3.83
CA CYS A 48 -18.13 11.82 4.07
C CYS A 48 -19.61 11.82 4.48
N ILE A 49 -20.47 11.21 3.67
CA ILE A 49 -21.91 11.13 3.96
C ILE A 49 -22.19 9.84 4.74
N LYS A 50 -22.92 9.94 5.87
CA LYS A 50 -23.31 8.78 6.69
C LYS A 50 -24.02 7.73 5.82
N GLY A 51 -23.64 6.46 5.99
CA GLY A 51 -24.16 5.34 5.19
C GLY A 51 -23.47 5.13 3.83
N ARG A 52 -22.71 6.11 3.32
CA ARG A 52 -21.88 5.92 2.12
C ARG A 52 -20.49 5.44 2.51
N LYS A 53 -19.99 4.39 1.82
CA LYS A 53 -18.64 3.86 2.02
C LYS A 53 -17.53 4.75 1.44
N ARG A 54 -17.86 5.75 0.62
CA ARG A 54 -16.89 6.63 -0.06
C ARG A 54 -17.09 8.07 0.37
N CYS A 55 -15.99 8.74 0.62
CA CYS A 55 -15.88 10.17 0.86
C CYS A 55 -15.43 10.90 -0.41
N THR A 56 -15.75 12.18 -0.50
CA THR A 56 -15.30 13.03 -1.59
C THR A 56 -14.13 13.87 -1.11
N CYS A 57 -12.94 13.63 -1.66
CA CYS A 57 -11.71 14.32 -1.27
C CYS A 57 -11.26 15.27 -2.38
N PHE A 58 -11.89 16.45 -2.44
CA PHE A 58 -11.53 17.48 -3.40
C PHE A 58 -10.47 18.43 -2.87
N ARG A 59 -9.71 19.03 -3.78
CA ARG A 59 -8.72 20.07 -3.46
C ARG A 59 -9.39 21.30 -2.86
N PRO A 60 -8.70 22.05 -1.97
CA PRO A 60 -9.15 23.35 -1.51
C PRO A 60 -9.43 24.28 -2.70
N ASN A 61 -10.57 24.97 -2.67
CA ASN A 61 -10.97 25.97 -3.67
C ASN A 61 -11.09 25.48 -5.13
N ARG A 62 -10.96 24.18 -5.40
CA ARG A 62 -11.10 23.60 -6.75
C ARG A 62 -12.11 22.46 -6.75
N ARG A 63 -13.33 22.78 -7.22
CA ARG A 63 -14.42 21.81 -7.31
C ARG A 63 -14.05 20.70 -8.29
N LYS A 64 -14.36 19.45 -7.92
CA LYS A 64 -14.16 18.22 -8.71
C LYS A 64 -12.71 17.74 -8.87
N GLU A 65 -11.70 18.50 -8.48
CA GLU A 65 -10.29 18.06 -8.56
C GLU A 65 -9.94 17.16 -7.37
N ILE A 66 -9.46 15.95 -7.65
CA ILE A 66 -9.20 14.91 -6.65
C ILE A 66 -7.71 14.92 -6.28
N TRP A 67 -7.41 14.95 -4.98
CA TRP A 67 -6.04 14.84 -4.46
C TRP A 67 -5.73 13.47 -3.82
N LEU A 68 -6.75 12.65 -3.57
CA LEU A 68 -6.61 11.34 -2.96
C LEU A 68 -7.23 10.26 -3.85
N PHE A 69 -6.43 9.27 -4.24
CA PHE A 69 -6.84 8.08 -4.96
C PHE A 69 -6.72 6.85 -4.04
N SER A 70 -7.85 6.40 -3.51
CA SER A 70 -7.94 5.32 -2.54
C SER A 70 -9.33 4.67 -2.56
N ARG A 71 -9.49 3.52 -1.92
CA ARG A 71 -10.79 2.82 -1.78
C ARG A 71 -11.86 3.72 -1.17
N TYR A 72 -11.51 4.49 -0.14
CA TYR A 72 -12.47 5.33 0.60
C TYR A 72 -12.66 6.72 -0.01
N SER A 73 -11.92 7.07 -1.06
CA SER A 73 -12.13 8.30 -1.84
C SER A 73 -12.76 7.99 -3.21
N THR A 74 -11.95 7.59 -4.17
CA THR A 74 -12.34 7.27 -5.55
C THR A 74 -13.08 5.94 -5.67
N GLY A 75 -12.89 5.03 -4.70
CA GLY A 75 -13.30 3.64 -4.84
C GLY A 75 -12.33 2.87 -5.74
N TRP A 76 -12.78 1.68 -6.17
CA TRP A 76 -11.99 0.76 -7.00
C TRP A 76 -12.05 1.11 -8.49
N LEU A 77 -11.71 2.35 -8.87
CA LEU A 77 -11.77 2.78 -10.28
C LEU A 77 -10.88 1.92 -11.19
N CYS A 78 -9.70 1.53 -10.68
CA CYS A 78 -8.74 0.69 -11.39
C CYS A 78 -8.90 -0.82 -11.17
N GLY A 79 -9.93 -1.26 -10.43
CA GLY A 79 -10.11 -2.66 -10.06
C GLY A 79 -10.04 -2.88 -8.54
N LEU A 80 -10.68 -3.95 -8.07
CA LEU A 80 -10.70 -4.32 -6.66
C LEU A 80 -9.28 -4.72 -6.22
N HIS A 81 -8.73 -4.03 -5.22
CA HIS A 81 -7.36 -4.23 -4.76
C HIS A 81 -6.33 -4.14 -5.90
N ALA A 82 -6.52 -3.17 -6.81
CA ALA A 82 -5.62 -2.94 -7.92
C ALA A 82 -4.16 -2.83 -7.45
N ASP A 83 -3.28 -3.60 -8.09
CA ASP A 83 -1.87 -3.67 -7.74
C ASP A 83 -1.03 -2.57 -8.41
N PHE A 84 0.29 -2.58 -8.20
CA PHE A 84 1.21 -1.61 -8.80
C PHE A 84 1.15 -1.62 -10.33
N THR A 85 0.99 -2.80 -10.94
CA THR A 85 0.91 -2.94 -12.41
C THR A 85 -0.40 -2.34 -12.92
N GLU A 86 -1.51 -2.59 -12.25
CA GLU A 86 -2.82 -2.04 -12.61
C GLU A 86 -2.89 -0.53 -12.41
N LEU A 87 -2.36 -0.01 -11.30
CA LEU A 87 -2.46 1.41 -10.95
C LEU A 87 -1.47 2.28 -11.73
N TYR A 88 -0.20 1.87 -11.76
CA TYR A 88 0.91 2.67 -12.29
C TYR A 88 1.30 2.27 -13.71
N VAL A 89 1.73 1.00 -13.90
CA VAL A 89 2.31 0.54 -15.18
C VAL A 89 1.29 0.64 -16.33
N SER A 90 0.02 0.32 -16.05
CA SER A 90 -1.07 0.43 -17.03
C SER A 90 -1.59 1.86 -17.22
N GLY A 91 -1.08 2.85 -16.48
CA GLY A 91 -1.53 4.24 -16.55
C GLY A 91 -2.95 4.51 -16.03
N CYS A 92 -3.56 3.55 -15.32
CA CYS A 92 -4.97 3.62 -14.98
C CYS A 92 -5.35 4.81 -14.10
N VAL A 93 -4.52 5.17 -13.11
CA VAL A 93 -4.83 6.25 -12.17
C VAL A 93 -5.03 7.58 -12.91
N ASP A 94 -4.12 7.95 -13.79
CA ASP A 94 -4.22 9.19 -14.56
C ASP A 94 -5.43 9.19 -15.49
N GLN A 95 -5.62 8.10 -16.25
CA GLN A 95 -6.74 7.94 -17.16
C GLN A 95 -8.09 8.10 -16.43
N MET A 96 -8.24 7.43 -15.28
CA MET A 96 -9.48 7.45 -14.51
C MET A 96 -9.75 8.79 -13.83
N LEU A 97 -8.70 9.49 -13.36
CA LEU A 97 -8.83 10.84 -12.83
C LEU A 97 -9.23 11.83 -13.93
N ASN A 98 -8.56 11.81 -15.08
CA ASN A 98 -8.94 12.65 -16.23
C ASN A 98 -10.39 12.42 -16.65
N LYS A 99 -10.84 11.16 -16.71
CA LYS A 99 -12.23 10.81 -17.01
C LYS A 99 -13.22 11.33 -15.97
N ARG A 100 -12.86 11.28 -14.67
CA ARG A 100 -13.73 11.74 -13.57
C ARG A 100 -13.80 13.25 -13.48
N GLU A 101 -12.70 13.94 -13.74
CA GLU A 101 -12.58 15.39 -13.68
C GLU A 101 -13.07 16.06 -14.97
N GLY A 102 -13.16 15.31 -16.07
CA GLY A 102 -13.60 15.80 -17.38
C GLY A 102 -12.54 16.63 -18.11
N THR A 103 -11.28 16.58 -17.66
CA THR A 103 -10.18 17.37 -18.21
C THR A 103 -8.85 16.63 -18.04
N GLN A 104 -7.96 16.78 -19.02
CA GLN A 104 -6.59 16.27 -18.94
C GLN A 104 -5.73 17.23 -18.12
N ARG A 105 -4.97 16.68 -17.16
CA ARG A 105 -4.08 17.48 -16.30
C ARG A 105 -2.75 16.77 -16.08
N SER A 106 -1.69 17.56 -16.03
CA SER A 106 -0.39 17.08 -15.54
C SER A 106 -0.42 16.99 -14.01
N ARG A 107 -0.20 15.78 -13.48
CA ARG A 107 -0.22 15.48 -12.04
C ARG A 107 1.08 14.82 -11.61
N ARG A 108 1.46 15.01 -10.35
CA ARG A 108 2.52 14.21 -9.70
C ARG A 108 1.87 13.19 -8.78
N TYR A 109 2.26 11.93 -8.89
CA TYR A 109 1.68 10.85 -8.09
C TYR A 109 2.61 10.42 -6.97
N PHE A 110 2.04 10.31 -5.77
CA PHE A 110 2.70 9.86 -4.56
C PHE A 110 2.11 8.50 -4.18
N TYR A 111 2.69 7.44 -4.75
CA TYR A 111 2.28 6.08 -4.43
C TYR A 111 2.74 5.70 -3.02
N THR A 112 1.81 5.12 -2.28
CA THR A 112 2.00 4.69 -0.90
C THR A 112 1.34 3.34 -0.67
N THR A 113 1.84 2.60 0.33
CA THR A 113 1.26 1.31 0.71
C THR A 113 1.49 1.01 2.18
N PHE A 114 0.95 -0.10 2.67
CA PHE A 114 1.31 -0.71 3.94
C PHE A 114 1.72 -2.16 3.72
N LEU A 115 2.79 -2.56 4.41
CA LEU A 115 3.26 -3.93 4.50
C LEU A 115 2.97 -4.52 5.87
N ARG A 116 3.02 -5.84 5.94
CA ARG A 116 2.82 -6.63 7.16
C ARG A 116 3.72 -7.85 7.15
N GLU A 117 4.12 -8.29 8.33
CA GLU A 117 4.85 -9.55 8.49
C GLU A 117 4.14 -10.70 7.71
N PRO A 118 4.82 -11.36 6.75
CA PRO A 118 4.19 -12.22 5.76
C PRO A 118 3.39 -13.40 6.31
N ILE A 119 3.87 -14.05 7.38
CA ILE A 119 3.20 -15.20 7.98
C ILE A 119 1.88 -14.73 8.61
N SER A 120 1.94 -13.67 9.42
CA SER A 120 0.79 -13.03 10.03
C SER A 120 -0.21 -12.51 9.01
N ARG A 121 0.30 -11.98 7.88
CA ARG A 121 -0.50 -11.49 6.75
C ARG A 121 -1.25 -12.64 6.07
N LEU A 122 -0.57 -13.75 5.77
CA LEU A 122 -1.19 -14.92 5.16
C LEU A 122 -2.22 -15.57 6.08
N ILE A 123 -1.91 -15.76 7.37
CA ILE A 123 -2.87 -16.31 8.34
C ILE A 123 -4.12 -15.40 8.44
N SER A 124 -3.92 -14.09 8.41
CA SER A 124 -5.03 -13.13 8.38
C SER A 124 -5.86 -13.20 7.10
N GLU A 125 -5.24 -13.54 5.96
CA GLU A 125 -5.93 -13.77 4.69
C GLU A 125 -6.72 -15.07 4.73
N TYR A 126 -6.10 -16.18 5.12
CA TYR A 126 -6.76 -17.47 5.36
C TYR A 126 -8.03 -17.29 6.19
N ARG A 127 -7.93 -16.66 7.37
CA ARG A 127 -9.09 -16.40 8.23
C ARG A 127 -10.17 -15.56 7.58
N HIS A 128 -9.82 -14.73 6.59
CA HIS A 128 -10.81 -13.92 5.88
C HIS A 128 -11.49 -14.73 4.78
N VAL A 129 -10.72 -15.54 4.06
CA VAL A 129 -11.19 -16.46 3.03
C VAL A 129 -12.12 -17.51 3.62
N ASN A 130 -11.72 -18.14 4.72
CA ASN A 130 -12.55 -19.07 5.50
C ASN A 130 -13.89 -18.46 5.96
N ARG A 131 -14.03 -17.13 6.01
CA ARG A 131 -15.31 -16.44 6.26
C ARG A 131 -15.98 -15.86 4.99
N GLY A 132 -15.62 -16.37 3.82
CA GLY A 132 -16.24 -16.05 2.52
C GLY A 132 -15.56 -14.95 1.69
N ALA A 133 -14.37 -14.46 2.06
CA ALA A 133 -13.67 -13.50 1.21
C ALA A 133 -13.04 -14.19 -0.01
N THR A 134 -13.41 -13.78 -1.23
CA THR A 134 -12.82 -14.30 -2.47
C THR A 134 -12.00 -13.28 -3.23
N TRP A 135 -12.41 -12.00 -3.19
CA TRP A 135 -11.93 -10.93 -4.07
C TRP A 135 -12.04 -11.26 -5.57
N ILE A 136 -12.99 -12.11 -5.95
CA ILE A 136 -13.16 -12.59 -7.33
C ILE A 136 -13.37 -11.47 -8.37
N ALA A 137 -13.81 -10.28 -7.94
CA ALA A 137 -13.99 -9.11 -8.80
C ALA A 137 -12.68 -8.33 -9.08
N SER A 138 -11.53 -8.81 -8.61
CA SER A 138 -10.22 -8.26 -9.00
C SER A 138 -9.97 -8.51 -10.49
N ARG A 139 -9.47 -7.50 -11.20
CA ARG A 139 -9.34 -7.55 -12.67
C ARG A 139 -8.01 -8.14 -13.12
N HIS A 140 -6.95 -7.94 -12.33
CA HIS A 140 -5.61 -8.45 -12.63
C HIS A 140 -5.11 -7.98 -14.00
N ILE A 141 -5.39 -6.72 -14.36
CA ILE A 141 -4.99 -6.18 -15.66
C ILE A 141 -3.47 -6.10 -15.76
N CYS A 142 -2.91 -6.74 -16.78
CA CYS A 142 -1.51 -6.65 -17.14
C CYS A 142 -1.38 -6.75 -18.66
N ASN A 143 -0.54 -5.92 -19.28
CA ASN A 143 -0.47 -5.75 -20.74
C ASN A 143 -1.86 -5.50 -21.39
N GLY A 144 -2.68 -4.67 -20.71
CA GLY A 144 -3.96 -4.22 -21.25
C GLY A 144 -5.12 -5.23 -21.19
N ARG A 145 -4.92 -6.43 -20.63
CA ARG A 145 -5.97 -7.46 -20.51
C ARG A 145 -5.98 -8.18 -19.15
N PRO A 146 -7.10 -8.79 -18.74
CA PRO A 146 -7.11 -9.72 -17.61
C PRO A 146 -6.41 -11.04 -17.99
N PRO A 147 -5.97 -11.84 -17.00
CA PRO A 147 -5.47 -13.19 -17.24
C PRO A 147 -6.60 -14.11 -17.70
N THR A 148 -6.25 -15.12 -18.50
CA THR A 148 -7.13 -16.24 -18.81
C THR A 148 -7.23 -17.20 -17.62
N SER A 149 -8.23 -18.09 -17.64
CA SER A 149 -8.37 -19.13 -16.60
C SER A 149 -7.17 -20.08 -16.54
N ASP A 150 -6.45 -20.27 -17.64
CA ASP A 150 -5.24 -21.11 -17.68
C ASP A 150 -4.03 -20.39 -17.06
N GLU A 151 -3.93 -19.07 -17.25
CA GLU A 151 -2.88 -18.24 -16.65
C GLU A 151 -3.10 -18.05 -15.14
N LEU A 152 -4.35 -17.95 -14.71
CA LEU A 152 -4.72 -17.79 -13.31
C LEU A 152 -5.94 -18.64 -12.90
N PRO A 153 -5.73 -19.95 -12.68
CA PRO A 153 -6.79 -20.83 -12.19
C PRO A 153 -7.27 -20.44 -10.78
N LEU A 154 -8.56 -20.64 -10.52
CA LEU A 154 -9.13 -20.43 -9.19
C LEU A 154 -8.87 -21.63 -8.28
N CYS A 155 -8.73 -21.37 -6.99
CA CYS A 155 -8.64 -22.42 -5.95
C CYS A 155 -10.00 -22.93 -5.46
N PHE A 156 -11.09 -22.39 -6.01
CA PHE A 156 -12.45 -22.58 -5.51
C PHE A 156 -13.46 -22.40 -6.64
N ASP A 157 -14.68 -22.89 -6.44
CA ASP A 157 -15.77 -22.71 -7.39
C ASP A 157 -16.30 -21.25 -7.30
N PRO A 158 -16.27 -20.47 -8.39
CA PRO A 158 -16.70 -19.07 -8.39
C PRO A 158 -18.17 -18.87 -8.00
N ASN A 159 -19.02 -19.90 -8.13
CA ASN A 159 -20.43 -19.83 -7.76
C ASN A 159 -20.67 -20.13 -6.27
N GLN A 160 -19.77 -20.87 -5.63
CA GLN A 160 -19.91 -21.29 -4.24
C GLN A 160 -19.06 -20.42 -3.31
N GLY A 161 -17.87 -20.01 -3.75
CA GLY A 161 -16.90 -19.30 -2.91
C GLY A 161 -15.88 -20.25 -2.30
N TRP A 162 -15.17 -19.77 -1.27
CA TRP A 162 -14.12 -20.51 -0.57
C TRP A 162 -14.23 -20.37 0.96
N ASP A 163 -15.43 -20.12 1.44
CA ASP A 163 -15.79 -20.18 2.85
C ASP A 163 -15.60 -21.60 3.41
N ASP A 164 -15.41 -21.67 4.72
CA ASP A 164 -15.16 -22.90 5.48
C ASP A 164 -13.96 -23.74 5.04
N VAL A 165 -13.13 -23.23 4.11
CA VAL A 165 -11.87 -23.86 3.70
C VAL A 165 -10.97 -24.11 4.92
N SER A 166 -10.43 -25.31 5.04
CA SER A 166 -9.44 -25.62 6.08
C SER A 166 -8.09 -24.97 5.76
N LEU A 167 -7.26 -24.74 6.78
CA LEU A 167 -5.89 -24.25 6.55
C LEU A 167 -5.08 -25.19 5.65
N ASN A 168 -5.33 -26.50 5.73
CA ASN A 168 -4.65 -27.46 4.86
C ASN A 168 -5.05 -27.25 3.40
N GLU A 169 -6.33 -27.20 3.06
CA GLU A 169 -6.78 -26.98 1.68
C GLU A 169 -6.29 -25.63 1.13
N PHE A 170 -6.37 -24.58 1.96
CA PHE A 170 -5.88 -23.25 1.63
C PHE A 170 -4.39 -23.27 1.22
N LEU A 171 -3.57 -24.04 1.93
CA LEU A 171 -2.13 -24.13 1.67
C LEU A 171 -1.76 -25.05 0.50
N HIS A 172 -2.61 -25.99 0.12
CA HIS A 172 -2.32 -26.97 -0.94
C HIS A 172 -2.80 -26.55 -2.33
N CYS A 173 -3.57 -25.47 -2.47
CA CYS A 173 -3.86 -24.92 -3.79
C CYS A 173 -2.61 -24.22 -4.39
N PRO A 174 -2.04 -24.70 -5.52
CA PRO A 174 -0.84 -24.12 -6.13
C PRO A 174 -1.08 -22.76 -6.83
N PHE A 175 -2.34 -22.35 -6.94
CA PHE A 175 -2.75 -21.08 -7.55
C PHE A 175 -3.18 -20.03 -6.53
N ASN A 176 -3.00 -20.30 -5.23
CA ASN A 176 -3.45 -19.42 -4.17
C ASN A 176 -2.73 -18.05 -4.23
N LEU A 177 -3.48 -17.01 -4.58
CA LEU A 177 -2.99 -15.63 -4.66
C LEU A 177 -2.55 -15.04 -3.30
N ALA A 178 -2.78 -15.72 -2.18
CA ALA A 178 -2.22 -15.34 -0.90
C ALA A 178 -0.70 -15.51 -0.83
N PHE A 179 -0.13 -16.40 -1.63
CA PHE A 179 1.31 -16.64 -1.68
C PHE A 179 2.05 -15.48 -2.34
N ASN A 180 3.11 -15.02 -1.69
CA ASN A 180 3.95 -13.90 -2.14
C ASN A 180 3.13 -12.68 -2.61
N ARG A 181 2.01 -12.41 -1.91
CA ARG A 181 1.03 -11.39 -2.32
C ARG A 181 1.66 -10.00 -2.33
N GLN A 182 2.45 -9.65 -1.32
CA GLN A 182 3.03 -8.30 -1.21
C GLN A 182 4.03 -8.07 -2.35
N THR A 183 4.87 -9.06 -2.63
CA THR A 183 5.82 -9.03 -3.74
C THR A 183 5.11 -8.93 -5.07
N ARG A 184 4.14 -9.82 -5.35
CA ARG A 184 3.39 -9.80 -6.61
C ARG A 184 2.66 -8.47 -6.82
N MET A 185 2.03 -7.93 -5.77
CA MET A 185 1.24 -6.69 -5.90
C MET A 185 2.08 -5.41 -5.95
N LEU A 186 3.37 -5.48 -5.61
CA LEU A 186 4.29 -4.34 -5.69
C LEU A 186 5.21 -4.39 -6.90
N ALA A 187 5.38 -5.55 -7.51
CA ALA A 187 6.18 -5.72 -8.72
C ALA A 187 5.47 -5.18 -9.96
N ASP A 188 6.27 -4.84 -10.96
CA ASP A 188 5.83 -4.73 -12.35
C ASP A 188 5.75 -6.14 -12.95
N LEU A 189 4.52 -6.63 -13.14
CA LEU A 189 4.27 -7.97 -13.65
C LEU A 189 4.58 -8.08 -15.15
N THR A 190 4.67 -6.97 -15.88
CA THR A 190 5.02 -6.98 -17.31
C THR A 190 6.44 -7.53 -17.54
N LEU A 191 7.33 -7.36 -16.56
CA LEU A 191 8.71 -7.88 -16.58
C LEU A 191 8.82 -9.40 -16.59
N VAL A 192 7.74 -10.09 -16.22
CA VAL A 192 7.67 -11.56 -16.19
C VAL A 192 6.53 -12.11 -17.04
N ASN A 193 6.13 -11.36 -18.07
CA ASN A 193 5.03 -11.71 -18.97
C ASN A 193 3.71 -11.96 -18.21
N CYS A 194 3.42 -11.09 -17.24
CA CYS A 194 2.20 -11.06 -16.47
C CYS A 194 1.97 -12.36 -15.66
N TYR A 195 0.83 -13.01 -15.88
CA TYR A 195 0.42 -14.23 -15.18
C TYR A 195 0.82 -15.51 -15.93
N SER A 196 1.41 -15.39 -17.13
CA SER A 196 1.93 -16.55 -17.85
C SER A 196 3.06 -17.22 -17.09
N ARG A 197 2.89 -18.51 -16.79
CA ARG A 197 3.89 -19.32 -16.07
C ARG A 197 4.87 -20.05 -17.00
N ASN A 198 4.58 -20.07 -18.31
CA ASN A 198 5.30 -20.91 -19.27
C ASN A 198 6.50 -20.20 -19.92
N SER A 199 6.63 -18.88 -19.75
CA SER A 199 7.62 -18.09 -20.48
C SER A 199 8.96 -17.91 -19.76
N THR A 200 9.05 -18.24 -18.47
CA THR A 200 10.25 -17.96 -17.67
C THR A 200 10.44 -19.02 -16.61
N ASP A 201 11.68 -19.48 -16.43
CA ASP A 201 12.06 -20.35 -15.32
C ASP A 201 11.55 -19.77 -13.97
N PRO A 202 10.92 -20.57 -13.10
CA PRO A 202 10.33 -20.09 -11.85
C PRO A 202 11.30 -19.30 -10.96
N LYS A 203 12.57 -19.74 -10.84
CA LYS A 203 13.55 -19.04 -9.99
C LYS A 203 13.92 -17.68 -10.56
N THR A 204 14.11 -17.61 -11.87
CA THR A 204 14.38 -16.36 -12.59
C THR A 204 13.22 -15.40 -12.46
N ARG A 205 11.99 -15.90 -12.64
CA ARG A 205 10.75 -15.14 -12.48
C ARG A 205 10.64 -14.55 -11.08
N ASP A 206 10.85 -15.37 -10.06
CA ASP A 206 10.77 -14.97 -8.65
C ASP A 206 11.81 -13.89 -8.30
N ARG A 207 13.03 -14.02 -8.81
CA ARG A 207 14.09 -13.00 -8.66
C ARG A 207 13.68 -11.67 -9.30
N ILE A 208 13.15 -11.69 -10.52
CA ILE A 208 12.71 -10.47 -11.22
C ILE A 208 11.59 -9.77 -10.43
N LEU A 209 10.60 -10.53 -9.96
CA LEU A 209 9.50 -9.98 -9.18
C LEU A 209 9.98 -9.35 -7.87
N LEU A 210 10.85 -10.04 -7.15
CA LEU A 210 11.38 -9.54 -5.88
C LEU A 210 12.20 -8.26 -6.05
N GLU A 211 13.09 -8.22 -7.03
CA GLU A 211 13.88 -7.02 -7.31
C GLU A 211 13.02 -5.85 -7.81
N SER A 212 12.01 -6.14 -8.64
CA SER A 212 11.02 -5.13 -9.05
C SER A 212 10.24 -4.57 -7.85
N ALA A 213 9.74 -5.43 -6.96
CA ALA A 213 9.02 -5.01 -5.77
C ALA A 213 9.89 -4.18 -4.81
N LYS A 214 11.15 -4.59 -4.57
CA LYS A 214 12.12 -3.81 -3.77
C LYS A 214 12.37 -2.43 -4.38
N LYS A 215 12.58 -2.37 -5.70
CA LYS A 215 12.79 -1.11 -6.43
C LYS A 215 11.59 -0.18 -6.33
N ASN A 216 10.39 -0.69 -6.57
CA ASN A 216 9.16 0.11 -6.52
C ASN A 216 8.89 0.60 -5.10
N LEU A 217 9.10 -0.23 -4.08
CA LEU A 217 8.99 0.17 -2.67
C LEU A 217 10.02 1.25 -2.29
N MET A 218 11.25 1.15 -2.80
CA MET A 218 12.29 2.15 -2.60
C MET A 218 11.95 3.49 -3.26
N ASP A 219 11.26 3.47 -4.40
CA ASP A 219 10.86 4.68 -5.11
C ASP A 219 9.62 5.35 -4.51
N MET A 220 8.77 4.59 -3.81
CA MET A 220 7.62 5.15 -3.09
C MET A 220 8.07 6.16 -2.04
N THR A 221 7.41 7.32 -2.01
CA THR A 221 7.65 8.36 -1.00
C THR A 221 7.47 7.81 0.40
N PHE A 222 6.43 7.00 0.62
CA PHE A 222 6.10 6.43 1.92
C PHE A 222 5.54 5.01 1.77
N PHE A 223 5.90 4.15 2.73
CA PHE A 223 5.16 2.95 3.04
C PHE A 223 5.14 2.74 4.56
N GLY A 224 4.05 2.19 5.07
CA GLY A 224 3.90 1.87 6.49
C GLY A 224 4.19 0.39 6.78
N ILE A 225 4.50 0.11 8.05
CA ILE A 225 4.64 -1.25 8.59
C ILE A 225 3.52 -1.46 9.61
N LYS A 226 2.67 -2.46 9.38
CA LYS A 226 1.51 -2.75 10.24
C LYS A 226 1.90 -2.98 11.70
N GLU A 227 3.07 -3.55 11.95
CA GLU A 227 3.60 -3.82 13.29
C GLU A 227 4.13 -2.54 13.98
N ARG A 228 4.30 -1.45 13.23
CA ARG A 228 4.87 -0.17 13.70
C ARG A 228 3.98 1.01 13.29
N MET A 229 2.71 0.96 13.69
CA MET A 229 1.71 1.96 13.26
C MET A 229 2.06 3.39 13.71
N GLU A 230 2.64 3.57 14.90
CA GLU A 230 3.01 4.89 15.43
C GLU A 230 4.18 5.50 14.65
N ASP A 231 5.24 4.70 14.44
CA ASP A 231 6.37 5.12 13.59
C ASP A 231 5.90 5.40 12.15
N SER A 232 4.97 4.60 11.64
CA SER A 232 4.39 4.79 10.31
C SER A 232 3.58 6.08 10.24
N GLN A 233 2.84 6.42 11.30
CA GLN A 233 2.14 7.69 11.40
C GLN A 233 3.14 8.85 11.35
N MET A 234 4.10 8.87 12.26
CA MET A 234 5.09 9.94 12.36
C MET A 234 5.85 10.14 11.04
N MET A 235 6.26 9.04 10.39
CA MET A 235 6.94 9.11 9.11
C MET A 235 6.02 9.66 8.00
N PHE A 236 4.75 9.26 7.95
CA PHE A 236 3.78 9.83 7.00
C PHE A 236 3.62 11.34 7.24
N GLU A 237 3.37 11.74 8.48
CA GLU A 237 3.11 13.14 8.82
C GLU A 237 4.29 14.04 8.46
N TYR A 238 5.51 13.58 8.73
CA TYR A 238 6.73 14.29 8.36
C TYR A 238 6.93 14.39 6.84
N LEU A 239 6.75 13.29 6.11
CA LEU A 239 7.04 13.24 4.67
C LEU A 239 6.03 14.04 3.84
N PHE A 240 4.76 14.04 4.25
CA PHE A 240 3.70 14.75 3.56
C PHE A 240 3.40 16.13 4.15
N ASN A 241 3.99 16.47 5.31
CA ASN A 241 3.71 17.69 6.05
C ASN A 241 2.21 17.86 6.38
N ILE A 242 1.56 16.76 6.79
CA ILE A 242 0.14 16.72 7.17
C ILE A 242 0.01 15.88 8.43
N SER A 243 -0.59 16.40 9.50
CA SER A 243 -0.81 15.64 10.73
C SER A 243 -2.14 14.91 10.76
N PHE A 244 -2.24 13.85 11.57
CA PHE A 244 -3.50 13.22 11.94
C PHE A 244 -4.00 13.75 13.29
N ASN A 245 -5.31 13.84 13.46
CA ASN A 245 -5.97 14.23 14.71
C ASN A 245 -6.27 13.03 15.64
N ARG A 246 -5.88 11.82 15.24
CA ARG A 246 -6.00 10.56 16.00
C ARG A 246 -4.75 9.71 15.80
N GLN A 247 -4.48 8.81 16.73
CA GLN A 247 -3.37 7.86 16.64
C GLN A 247 -3.77 6.60 15.87
N LEU A 248 -2.96 6.20 14.89
CA LEU A 248 -3.18 5.00 14.07
C LEU A 248 -3.13 3.70 14.91
N SER A 249 -2.34 3.68 15.99
CA SER A 249 -2.20 2.52 16.89
C SER A 249 -3.49 2.12 17.60
N ALA A 250 -4.44 3.04 17.76
CA ALA A 250 -5.75 2.74 18.33
C ALA A 250 -6.57 1.72 17.50
N TRP A 251 -6.19 1.47 16.23
CA TRP A 251 -6.83 0.48 15.34
C TRP A 251 -5.91 -0.70 14.96
N SER A 252 -5.12 -1.19 15.92
CA SER A 252 -4.12 -2.26 15.74
C SER A 252 -4.61 -3.70 15.94
N ARG A 253 -5.88 -3.92 16.35
CA ARG A 253 -6.42 -5.25 16.69
C ARG A 253 -6.29 -6.22 15.52
N SER A 254 -5.52 -7.29 15.71
CA SER A 254 -5.38 -8.39 14.75
C SER A 254 -5.85 -9.70 15.38
N LYS A 255 -6.86 -10.32 14.78
CA LYS A 255 -7.27 -11.71 15.10
C LYS A 255 -6.42 -12.72 14.32
N SER A 256 -5.13 -12.51 14.11
CA SER A 256 -4.28 -13.49 13.39
C SER A 256 -3.66 -14.51 14.32
N ASN A 257 -3.33 -14.09 15.55
CA ASN A 257 -2.47 -14.85 16.45
C ASN A 257 -3.18 -16.06 17.06
N ASP A 258 -4.51 -16.05 17.11
CA ASP A 258 -5.29 -17.13 17.72
C ASP A 258 -5.45 -18.35 16.80
N THR A 259 -4.69 -18.45 15.70
CA THR A 259 -4.84 -19.56 14.73
C THR A 259 -3.89 -20.67 15.11
N ASP A 260 -4.42 -21.86 15.38
CA ASP A 260 -3.59 -23.04 15.59
C ASP A 260 -2.94 -23.46 14.26
N VAL A 261 -1.61 -23.42 14.23
CA VAL A 261 -0.81 -23.78 13.06
C VAL A 261 0.21 -24.83 13.47
N THR A 262 0.10 -26.02 12.88
CA THR A 262 1.07 -27.10 13.12
C THR A 262 2.44 -26.76 12.53
N SER A 263 3.50 -27.41 13.02
CA SER A 263 4.86 -27.23 12.49
C SER A 263 4.97 -27.54 10.99
N LYS A 264 4.18 -28.51 10.47
CA LYS A 264 4.14 -28.84 9.04
C LYS A 264 3.49 -27.71 8.22
N GLN A 265 2.37 -27.17 8.68
CA GLN A 265 1.72 -26.04 8.04
C GLN A 265 2.61 -24.79 8.08
N MET A 266 3.28 -24.52 9.20
CA MET A 266 4.21 -23.40 9.33
C MET A 266 5.36 -23.48 8.32
N LYS A 267 5.93 -24.67 8.11
CA LYS A 267 6.94 -24.89 7.07
C LYS A 267 6.41 -24.57 5.66
N LEU A 268 5.18 -24.99 5.35
CA LEU A 268 4.54 -24.72 4.06
C LEU A 268 4.22 -23.23 3.87
N ILE A 269 3.75 -22.54 4.93
CA ILE A 269 3.52 -21.10 4.92
C ILE A 269 4.81 -20.35 4.61
N ARG A 270 5.92 -20.67 5.29
CA ARG A 270 7.22 -20.03 5.06
C ARG A 270 7.69 -20.26 3.63
N LYS A 271 7.68 -21.52 3.18
CA LYS A 271 8.09 -21.90 1.82
C LYS A 271 7.31 -21.15 0.74
N ASN A 272 5.98 -21.07 0.87
CA ASN A 272 5.13 -20.42 -0.13
C ASN A 272 5.17 -18.88 -0.04
N ASN A 273 5.89 -18.30 0.91
CA ASN A 273 5.99 -16.84 1.10
C ASN A 273 7.46 -16.36 1.20
N GLU A 274 8.41 -17.11 0.64
CA GLU A 274 9.84 -16.78 0.69
C GLU A 274 10.13 -15.38 0.13
N LEU A 275 9.48 -14.98 -0.97
CA LEU A 275 9.68 -13.65 -1.55
C LEU A 275 9.11 -12.54 -0.67
N ASP A 276 7.92 -12.75 -0.09
CA ASP A 276 7.34 -11.79 0.84
C ASP A 276 8.19 -11.64 2.10
N ILE A 277 8.81 -12.73 2.59
CA ILE A 277 9.74 -12.70 3.73
C ILE A 277 10.96 -11.84 3.39
N GLU A 278 11.61 -12.10 2.25
CA GLU A 278 12.78 -11.32 1.85
C GLU A 278 12.43 -9.85 1.57
N LEU A 279 11.29 -9.59 0.92
CA LEU A 279 10.80 -8.23 0.69
C LEU A 279 10.52 -7.51 2.00
N TYR A 280 9.91 -8.19 2.98
CA TYR A 280 9.60 -7.59 4.27
C TYR A 280 10.87 -7.28 5.08
N ASP A 281 11.87 -8.16 5.06
CA ASP A 281 13.16 -7.90 5.69
C ASP A 281 13.89 -6.69 5.05
N TYR A 282 13.84 -6.60 3.72
CA TYR A 282 14.32 -5.42 3.00
C TYR A 282 13.54 -4.16 3.41
N ALA A 283 12.20 -4.24 3.46
CA ALA A 283 11.33 -3.14 3.82
C ALA A 283 11.60 -2.63 5.23
N LEU A 284 11.85 -3.50 6.21
CA LEU A 284 12.20 -3.12 7.57
C LEU A 284 13.53 -2.35 7.63
N LYS A 285 14.55 -2.81 6.90
CA LYS A 285 15.85 -2.11 6.81
C LYS A 285 15.68 -0.71 6.20
N LEU A 286 14.94 -0.62 5.09
CA LEU A 286 14.66 0.65 4.43
C LEU A 286 13.82 1.59 5.32
N PHE A 287 12.79 1.05 5.99
CA PHE A 287 11.95 1.79 6.91
C PHE A 287 12.76 2.37 8.08
N ASN A 288 13.60 1.55 8.71
CA ASN A 288 14.49 2.00 9.79
C ASN A 288 15.42 3.13 9.35
N HIS A 289 16.04 2.99 8.18
CA HIS A 289 16.90 4.03 7.63
C HIS A 289 16.11 5.34 7.40
N ARG A 290 14.90 5.26 6.83
CA ARG A 290 14.04 6.44 6.60
C ARG A 290 13.60 7.08 7.92
N LEU A 291 13.20 6.27 8.88
CA LEU A 291 12.77 6.73 10.19
C LEU A 291 13.89 7.47 10.94
N ALA A 292 15.11 6.91 10.95
CA ALA A 292 16.27 7.56 11.55
C ALA A 292 16.56 8.92 10.90
N ALA A 293 16.47 9.02 9.56
CA ALA A 293 16.65 10.29 8.86
C ALA A 293 15.56 11.32 9.20
N VAL A 294 14.30 10.89 9.38
CA VAL A 294 13.19 11.74 9.82
C VAL A 294 13.40 12.25 11.25
N LEU A 295 13.79 11.37 12.17
CA LEU A 295 14.05 11.71 13.58
C LEU A 295 15.20 12.70 13.70
N ASN A 296 16.34 12.44 13.04
CA ASN A 296 17.50 13.33 13.09
C ASN A 296 17.16 14.74 12.56
N ARG A 297 16.40 14.84 11.46
CA ARG A 297 15.99 16.15 10.92
C ARG A 297 14.95 16.86 11.81
N SER A 298 14.09 16.10 12.48
CA SER A 298 13.11 16.65 13.43
C SER A 298 13.81 17.21 14.67
N MET A 299 14.87 16.56 15.14
CA MET A 299 15.71 17.08 16.24
C MET A 299 16.42 18.37 15.85
N VAL A 300 17.02 18.43 14.64
CA VAL A 300 17.69 19.65 14.15
C VAL A 300 16.71 20.84 14.03
N ARG A 301 15.46 20.61 13.59
CA ARG A 301 14.45 21.68 13.53
C ARG A 301 14.09 22.23 14.91
N LYS A 302 13.92 21.35 15.90
CA LYS A 302 13.65 21.78 17.29
C LYS A 302 14.80 22.63 17.84
N THR A 303 16.05 22.20 17.65
CA THR A 303 17.21 22.98 18.11
C THR A 303 17.37 24.33 17.42
N SER A 304 16.94 24.48 16.16
CA SER A 304 16.99 25.76 15.44
C SER A 304 15.83 26.71 15.79
N GLU A 305 14.70 26.18 16.24
CA GLU A 305 13.55 26.99 16.70
C GLU A 305 13.74 27.47 18.16
N ASP A 306 14.59 26.78 18.93
CA ASP A 306 14.90 27.10 20.33
C ASP A 306 16.13 28.04 20.50
N GLU A 307 16.77 28.52 19.44
CA GLU A 307 17.83 29.55 19.51
C GLU A 307 17.21 30.97 19.52
N PRO A 308 17.25 31.73 20.63
CA PRO A 308 16.80 33.12 20.63
C PRO A 308 17.76 33.97 19.79
N SER A 309 17.20 34.85 18.94
CA SER A 309 17.96 35.79 18.10
C SER A 309 18.79 36.76 18.97
N LYS A 310 19.99 36.37 19.37
CA LYS A 310 21.01 37.30 19.84
C LYS A 310 21.77 37.75 18.61
N TYR A 311 21.54 38.99 18.18
CA TYR A 311 22.52 39.96 17.68
C TYR A 311 21.76 41.12 17.02
N GLN A 312 21.33 42.08 17.85
CA GLN A 312 21.19 43.47 17.43
C GLN A 312 21.96 44.30 18.45
N ILE A 313 23.21 44.59 18.11
CA ILE A 313 24.07 45.54 18.82
C ILE A 313 23.67 46.92 18.32
N PRO A 314 23.23 47.87 19.18
CA PRO A 314 23.10 49.26 18.78
C PRO A 314 24.51 49.87 18.71
N ILE A 315 24.86 50.42 17.55
CA ILE A 315 26.06 51.25 17.37
C ILE A 315 25.72 52.67 17.88
N PRO A 316 26.65 53.32 18.63
CA PRO A 316 26.40 54.52 19.43
C PRO A 316 25.97 55.77 18.67
#